data_AF-A0A0G1NFD9-F1
#
_entry.id   AF-A0A0G1NFD9-F1
#
_cell.length_a   1.000
_cell.length_b   1.000
_cell.length_c   1.000
_cell.angle_alpha   90.00
_cell.angle_beta   90.00
_cell.angle_gamma   90.00
#
_symmetry.space_group_name_H-M   'P 1'
#
loop_
_entity.id
_entity.type
_entity.pdbx_description
1 polymer ?
#
loop_
_entity_poly.entity_id
_entity_poly.type
_entity_poly.pdbx_seq_one_letter_code
_entity_poly.pdbx_strand_id
1 'polypeptide(L)'
;MEMKIGERVIKAQIKRREEAQLLYEEAKASGRRAGFPMTVGPRYIPFGGVADAESITPPVLKPGERSGHDIALTINIDAGFPIKDIRSKNHFILPTELGLTPIGESPKLATNATVTLSPLDAIPNKDFVLEYDVGGDEPQFTLFTHKKPDSDHGYFVLIAQPQLTPTQDEITPKEMIFVVDSSGSMSGEPISRVKQAMRYAIKNLNPYDTFYLFSFSNEVSALSETPLANTPENVEKGLRYINDLSGGGGTEMLKGVKAAYAVRQEGKRLRYIVMLTDGYIGNEDQILAEIQAHQDDERVFGFWQDDAQFFSFGIGSSPNRFLIEQMAGVGRGLAFYLNLTEDSDKVISDFYERIANPVLTDITIL
;
A
#
# COMPACT_ATOMS: atom_id res chain seq x y z
N MET A 1 -9.50 7.04 -23.93
CA MET A 1 -8.45 6.34 -24.70
C MET A 1 -9.12 5.55 -25.81
N GLU A 2 -8.54 5.52 -27.00
CA GLU A 2 -9.06 4.76 -28.15
C GLU A 2 -7.91 3.95 -28.75
N MET A 3 -8.12 2.64 -28.90
CA MET A 3 -7.15 1.69 -29.42
C MET A 3 -7.77 0.97 -30.61
N LYS A 4 -7.05 0.91 -31.73
CA LYS A 4 -7.49 0.19 -32.94
C LYS A 4 -6.68 -1.09 -33.12
N ILE A 5 -7.37 -2.22 -33.30
CA ILE A 5 -6.79 -3.53 -33.63
C ILE A 5 -7.45 -4.03 -34.91
N GLY A 6 -6.73 -3.99 -36.04
CA GLY A 6 -7.32 -4.25 -37.37
C GLY A 6 -8.43 -3.24 -37.69
N GLU A 7 -9.61 -3.73 -38.10
CA GLU A 7 -10.81 -2.87 -38.29
C GLU A 7 -11.55 -2.55 -36.97
N ARG A 8 -11.19 -3.21 -35.87
CA ARG A 8 -11.87 -3.04 -34.58
C ARG A 8 -11.35 -1.82 -33.82
N VAL A 9 -12.27 -1.04 -33.28
CA VAL A 9 -11.99 0.12 -32.42
C VAL A 9 -12.43 -0.21 -31.00
N ILE A 10 -11.47 -0.26 -30.07
CA ILE A 10 -11.70 -0.41 -28.64
C ILE A 10 -11.61 0.98 -28.02
N LYS A 11 -12.74 1.48 -27.51
CA LYS A 11 -12.82 2.76 -26.79
C LYS A 11 -12.85 2.47 -25.30
N ALA A 12 -11.93 3.06 -24.55
CA ALA A 12 -11.98 3.05 -23.09
C ALA A 12 -13.26 3.73 -22.63
N GLN A 13 -14.06 3.01 -21.84
CA GLN A 13 -15.28 3.54 -21.25
C GLN A 13 -14.94 4.41 -20.04
N ILE A 14 -15.39 5.65 -20.09
CA ILE A 14 -15.33 6.56 -18.94
C ILE A 14 -16.46 6.13 -17.99
N LYS A 15 -16.08 5.70 -16.79
CA LYS A 15 -17.01 5.30 -15.73
C LYS A 15 -17.17 6.41 -14.69
N ARG A 16 -18.21 6.29 -13.84
CA ARG A 16 -18.37 7.16 -12.67
C ARG A 16 -17.18 7.00 -11.73
N ARG A 17 -16.83 8.08 -11.05
CA ARG A 17 -15.61 8.24 -10.25
C ARG A 17 -15.39 7.07 -9.27
N GLU A 18 -16.42 6.63 -8.57
CA GLU A 18 -16.32 5.54 -7.56
C GLU A 18 -15.93 4.19 -8.17
N GLU A 19 -16.50 3.81 -9.32
CA GLU A 19 -16.15 2.57 -10.02
C GLU A 19 -14.76 2.62 -10.66
N ALA A 20 -14.38 3.78 -11.20
CA ALA A 20 -13.05 3.99 -11.75
C ALA A 20 -11.97 3.98 -10.65
N GLN A 21 -12.34 4.42 -9.44
CA GLN A 21 -11.46 4.50 -8.28
C GLN A 21 -11.19 3.11 -7.67
N LEU A 22 -12.18 2.22 -7.64
CA LEU A 22 -11.99 0.82 -7.26
C LEU A 22 -11.02 0.08 -8.19
N LEU A 23 -11.24 0.20 -9.51
CA LEU A 23 -10.34 -0.36 -10.55
C LEU A 23 -8.93 0.24 -10.51
N TYR A 24 -8.82 1.52 -10.13
CA TYR A 24 -7.55 2.22 -10.01
C TYR A 24 -6.79 1.82 -8.75
N GLU A 25 -7.44 1.70 -7.59
CA GLU A 25 -6.80 1.29 -6.34
C GLU A 25 -6.32 -0.18 -6.41
N GLU A 26 -7.04 -1.04 -7.12
CA GLU A 26 -6.60 -2.42 -7.43
C GLU A 26 -5.34 -2.45 -8.32
N ALA A 27 -5.25 -1.56 -9.32
CA ALA A 27 -4.07 -1.43 -10.16
C ALA A 27 -2.86 -0.82 -9.41
N LYS A 28 -3.11 0.17 -8.57
CA LYS A 28 -2.12 0.90 -7.77
C LYS A 28 -1.44 0.02 -6.70
N ALA A 29 -2.13 -0.99 -6.20
CA ALA A 29 -1.57 -1.97 -5.26
C ALA A 29 -0.49 -2.89 -5.88
N SER A 30 -0.31 -2.89 -7.21
CA SER A 30 0.55 -3.85 -7.93
C SER A 30 1.93 -3.32 -8.38
N GLY A 31 2.27 -2.06 -8.09
CA GLY A 31 3.51 -1.41 -8.51
C GLY A 31 3.44 -0.80 -9.92
N ARG A 32 4.53 -0.18 -10.39
CA ARG A 32 4.65 0.50 -11.70
C ARG A 32 4.70 -0.53 -12.84
N ARG A 33 3.57 -1.20 -13.07
CA ARG A 33 3.40 -2.26 -14.06
C ARG A 33 2.43 -1.80 -15.12
N ALA A 34 2.84 -1.87 -16.39
CA ALA A 34 1.93 -1.81 -17.50
C ALA A 34 1.68 -3.24 -17.99
N GLY A 35 0.46 -3.73 -17.78
CA GLY A 35 -0.02 -5.02 -18.26
C GLY A 35 -0.89 -4.82 -19.50
N PHE A 36 -0.56 -5.48 -20.61
CA PHE A 36 -1.48 -5.63 -21.74
C PHE A 36 -1.94 -7.09 -21.78
N PRO A 37 -3.22 -7.37 -21.47
CA PRO A 37 -3.74 -8.73 -21.52
C PRO A 37 -3.81 -9.18 -22.97
N MET A 38 -3.17 -10.31 -23.27
CA MET A 38 -3.07 -10.82 -24.63
C MET A 38 -3.79 -12.16 -24.79
N THR A 39 -4.16 -12.81 -23.69
CA THR A 39 -4.88 -14.08 -23.71
C THR A 39 -6.23 -14.01 -23.05
N VAL A 40 -7.12 -14.91 -23.47
CA VAL A 40 -8.35 -15.24 -22.75
C VAL A 40 -8.28 -16.72 -22.41
N GLY A 41 -8.15 -17.04 -21.12
CA GLY A 41 -8.10 -18.43 -20.65
C GLY A 41 -9.45 -19.15 -20.76
N PRO A 42 -9.46 -20.48 -20.90
CA PRO A 42 -10.69 -21.27 -20.91
C PRO A 42 -11.45 -21.08 -19.58
N ARG A 43 -12.76 -20.87 -19.66
CA ARG A 43 -13.61 -20.76 -18.48
C ARG A 43 -14.08 -22.14 -18.04
N TYR A 44 -13.90 -22.45 -16.76
CA TYR A 44 -14.50 -23.64 -16.16
C TYR A 44 -16.03 -23.49 -16.17
N ILE A 45 -16.72 -24.47 -16.77
CA ILE A 45 -18.19 -24.52 -16.76
C ILE A 45 -18.60 -25.58 -15.73
N PRO A 46 -19.24 -25.21 -14.61
CA PRO A 46 -19.67 -26.16 -13.59
C PRO A 46 -20.75 -27.11 -14.12
N PHE A 47 -20.88 -28.27 -13.45
CA PHE A 47 -21.94 -29.23 -13.76
C PHE A 47 -23.33 -28.58 -13.61
N GLY A 48 -24.11 -28.61 -14.69
CA GLY A 48 -25.37 -27.87 -14.82
C GLY A 48 -25.37 -26.84 -15.95
N GLY A 49 -24.18 -26.48 -16.46
CA GLY A 49 -24.02 -25.57 -17.59
C GLY A 49 -24.34 -24.11 -17.25
N VAL A 50 -23.88 -23.20 -18.10
CA VAL A 50 -24.30 -21.80 -18.11
C VAL A 50 -24.97 -21.51 -19.45
N ALA A 51 -26.04 -20.72 -19.44
CA ALA A 51 -26.92 -20.54 -20.60
C ALA A 51 -26.20 -19.97 -21.84
N ASP A 52 -25.08 -19.27 -21.64
CA ASP A 52 -24.25 -18.64 -22.65
C ASP A 52 -22.87 -19.33 -22.82
N ALA A 53 -22.73 -20.58 -22.37
CA ALA A 53 -21.48 -21.37 -22.42
C ALA A 53 -20.76 -21.30 -23.77
N GLU A 54 -21.49 -21.43 -24.87
CA GLU A 54 -20.93 -21.36 -26.23
C GLU A 54 -20.37 -19.98 -26.59
N SER A 55 -20.88 -18.91 -25.99
CA SER A 55 -20.43 -17.52 -26.23
C SER A 55 -19.23 -17.12 -25.37
N ILE A 56 -18.96 -17.84 -24.29
CA ILE A 56 -17.92 -17.49 -23.30
C ILE A 56 -16.75 -18.48 -23.27
N THR A 57 -16.81 -19.55 -24.05
CA THR A 57 -15.75 -20.55 -24.17
C THR A 57 -14.78 -20.12 -25.29
N PRO A 58 -13.57 -19.65 -24.97
CA PRO A 58 -12.61 -19.31 -26.01
C PRO A 58 -12.14 -20.59 -26.73
N PRO A 59 -11.87 -20.51 -28.05
CA PRO A 59 -11.28 -21.63 -28.77
C PRO A 59 -9.89 -21.95 -28.21
N VAL A 60 -9.67 -23.20 -27.80
CA VAL A 60 -8.39 -23.67 -27.28
C VAL A 60 -7.57 -24.24 -28.44
N LEU A 61 -6.40 -23.65 -28.68
CA LEU A 61 -5.45 -24.18 -29.66
C LEU A 61 -4.89 -25.53 -29.18
N LYS A 62 -4.68 -26.48 -30.09
CA LYS A 62 -4.05 -27.76 -29.72
C LYS A 62 -2.58 -27.54 -29.36
N PRO A 63 -1.98 -28.39 -28.52
CA PRO A 63 -0.54 -28.35 -28.26
C PRO A 63 0.26 -28.38 -29.57
N GLY A 64 1.12 -27.39 -29.78
CA GLY A 64 1.94 -27.25 -30.98
C GLY A 64 1.30 -26.41 -32.11
N GLU A 65 0.03 -26.01 -32.00
CA GLU A 65 -0.59 -25.07 -32.94
C GLU A 65 -0.35 -23.62 -32.51
N ARG A 66 0.05 -22.78 -33.47
CA ARG A 66 0.27 -21.34 -33.28
C ARG A 66 -1.02 -20.57 -33.59
N SER A 67 -1.29 -19.52 -32.81
CA SER A 67 -2.33 -18.53 -33.14
C SER A 67 -2.06 -17.92 -34.52
N GLY A 68 -3.07 -17.86 -35.40
CA GLY A 68 -2.93 -17.25 -36.73
C GLY A 68 -2.72 -15.73 -36.72
N HIS A 69 -2.71 -15.10 -35.54
CA HIS A 69 -2.57 -13.66 -35.37
C HIS A 69 -1.28 -13.31 -34.66
N ASP A 70 -0.56 -12.35 -35.25
CA ASP A 70 0.56 -11.67 -34.62
C ASP A 70 0.12 -10.31 -34.09
N ILE A 71 0.77 -9.89 -33.02
CA ILE A 71 0.58 -8.57 -32.42
C ILE A 71 1.85 -7.75 -32.53
N ALA A 72 1.68 -6.45 -32.71
CA ALA A 72 2.72 -5.46 -32.54
C ALA A 72 2.32 -4.53 -31.39
N LEU A 73 3.25 -4.26 -30.49
CA LEU A 73 3.04 -3.38 -29.34
C LEU A 73 4.22 -2.42 -29.23
N THR A 74 3.90 -1.12 -29.16
CA THR A 74 4.85 -0.06 -28.87
C THR A 74 4.31 0.76 -27.70
N ILE A 75 5.12 0.93 -26.67
CA ILE A 75 4.80 1.68 -25.45
C ILE A 75 5.71 2.90 -25.40
N ASN A 76 5.10 4.09 -25.35
CA ASN A 76 5.81 5.33 -25.11
C ASN A 76 5.63 5.71 -23.64
N ILE A 77 6.75 5.86 -22.94
CA ILE A 77 6.83 6.18 -21.52
C ILE A 77 7.29 7.63 -21.42
N ASP A 78 6.58 8.42 -20.62
CA ASP A 78 7.07 9.67 -20.03
C ASP A 78 6.94 9.50 -18.52
N ALA A 79 8.07 9.25 -17.88
CA ALA A 79 8.10 8.96 -16.45
C ALA A 79 8.20 10.23 -15.60
N GLY A 80 8.55 11.39 -16.20
CA GLY A 80 8.88 12.61 -15.47
C GLY A 80 10.15 12.53 -14.59
N PHE A 81 10.79 11.36 -14.53
CA PHE A 81 12.00 11.05 -13.78
C PHE A 81 12.97 10.24 -14.66
N PRO A 82 14.27 10.20 -14.35
CA PRO A 82 15.22 9.34 -15.06
C PRO A 82 14.80 7.87 -14.98
N ILE A 83 14.58 7.26 -16.14
CA ILE A 83 14.19 5.86 -16.25
C ILE A 83 15.43 4.96 -16.12
N LYS A 84 15.28 3.89 -15.35
CA LYS A 84 16.27 2.83 -15.11
C LYS A 84 15.63 1.45 -15.32
N ASP A 85 16.47 0.47 -15.63
CA ASP A 85 16.12 -0.96 -15.68
C ASP A 85 14.76 -1.31 -16.34
N ILE A 86 14.57 -0.89 -17.59
CA ILE A 86 13.37 -1.23 -18.36
C ILE A 86 13.44 -2.71 -18.74
N ARG A 87 12.45 -3.48 -18.29
CA ARG A 87 12.40 -4.94 -18.48
C ARG A 87 10.98 -5.43 -18.74
N SER A 88 10.84 -6.47 -19.56
CA SER A 88 9.58 -7.20 -19.72
C SER A 88 9.68 -8.55 -19.02
N LYS A 89 8.65 -8.92 -18.26
CA LYS A 89 8.67 -10.17 -17.48
C LYS A 89 8.45 -11.41 -18.34
N ASN A 90 7.58 -11.27 -19.33
CA ASN A 90 7.01 -12.42 -20.03
C ASN A 90 7.32 -12.43 -21.53
N HIS A 91 7.72 -11.30 -22.12
CA HIS A 91 8.01 -11.20 -23.55
C HIS A 91 9.40 -10.62 -23.82
N PHE A 92 9.97 -10.95 -24.98
CA PHE A 92 11.15 -10.26 -25.49
C PHE A 92 10.79 -8.87 -26.04
N ILE A 93 11.58 -7.87 -25.67
CA ILE A 93 11.49 -6.51 -26.21
C ILE A 93 12.73 -6.22 -27.09
N LEU A 94 12.55 -5.39 -28.11
CA LEU A 94 13.68 -4.82 -28.84
C LEU A 94 14.47 -3.85 -27.94
N PRO A 95 15.72 -3.52 -28.29
CA PRO A 95 16.47 -2.48 -27.58
C PRO A 95 15.65 -1.20 -27.44
N THR A 96 15.52 -0.72 -26.21
CA THR A 96 14.69 0.44 -25.90
C THR A 96 15.35 1.72 -26.39
N GLU A 97 14.58 2.58 -27.06
CA GLU A 97 15.02 3.92 -27.43
C GLU A 97 14.76 4.88 -26.26
N LEU A 98 15.80 5.52 -25.74
CA LEU A 98 15.68 6.50 -24.67
C LEU A 98 15.57 7.92 -25.24
N GLY A 99 14.48 8.60 -24.88
CA GLY A 99 14.28 10.02 -25.16
C GLY A 99 14.95 10.88 -24.10
N LEU A 100 15.90 11.70 -24.53
CA LEU A 100 16.64 12.61 -23.67
C LEU A 100 15.91 13.94 -23.53
N THR A 101 15.56 14.31 -22.30
CA THR A 101 14.87 15.56 -22.00
C THR A 101 15.84 16.51 -21.29
N PRO A 102 16.03 17.76 -21.78
CA PRO A 102 16.79 18.77 -21.07
C PRO A 102 16.08 19.14 -19.76
N ILE A 103 16.82 19.18 -18.65
CA ILE A 103 16.34 19.74 -17.38
C ILE A 103 17.22 20.97 -17.06
N GLY A 104 16.75 22.17 -17.43
CA GLY A 104 17.52 23.42 -17.22
C GLY A 104 18.90 23.42 -17.90
N GLU A 105 19.93 23.89 -17.19
CA GLU A 105 21.35 23.87 -17.61
C GLU A 105 22.07 22.54 -17.28
N SER A 106 21.36 21.54 -16.76
CA SER A 106 21.91 20.27 -16.25
C SER A 106 21.93 19.14 -17.29
N PRO A 107 22.58 17.99 -17.01
CA PRO A 107 22.74 16.89 -17.97
C PRO A 107 21.42 16.40 -18.55
N LYS A 108 21.45 15.96 -19.80
CA LYS A 108 20.31 15.29 -20.45
C LYS A 108 20.00 14.00 -19.71
N LEU A 109 18.81 13.89 -19.14
CA LEU A 109 18.33 12.69 -18.47
C LEU A 109 17.30 11.99 -19.36
N ALA A 110 17.35 10.66 -19.39
CA ALA A 110 16.40 9.84 -20.12
C ALA A 110 15.11 9.71 -19.31
N THR A 111 14.17 10.66 -19.47
CA THR A 111 12.86 10.59 -18.80
C THR A 111 11.81 9.93 -19.68
N ASN A 112 12.11 9.75 -20.97
CA ASN A 112 11.19 9.19 -21.94
C ASN A 112 11.80 7.91 -22.52
N ALA A 113 10.95 6.94 -22.87
CA ALA A 113 11.40 5.71 -23.51
C ALA A 113 10.36 5.16 -24.47
N THR A 114 10.81 4.58 -25.58
CA THR A 114 9.97 3.83 -26.52
C THR A 114 10.36 2.37 -26.48
N VAL A 115 9.47 1.53 -25.94
CA VAL A 115 9.63 0.08 -25.83
C VAL A 115 8.80 -0.60 -26.89
N THR A 116 9.42 -1.48 -27.67
CA THR A 116 8.72 -2.24 -28.72
C THR A 116 8.84 -3.73 -28.47
N LEU A 117 7.71 -4.44 -28.55
CA LEU A 117 7.66 -5.90 -28.50
C LEU A 117 8.47 -6.48 -29.64
N SER A 118 9.31 -7.49 -29.35
CA SER A 118 10.08 -8.18 -30.37
C SER A 118 9.14 -8.91 -31.34
N PRO A 119 9.30 -8.75 -32.67
CA PRO A 119 8.57 -9.55 -33.64
C PRO A 119 8.76 -11.07 -33.48
N LEU A 120 9.85 -11.49 -32.81
CA LEU A 120 10.13 -12.89 -32.51
C LEU A 120 9.27 -13.46 -31.37
N ASP A 121 8.57 -12.60 -30.62
CA ASP A 121 7.69 -12.97 -29.49
C ASP A 121 6.32 -12.29 -29.62
N ALA A 122 5.86 -12.13 -30.87
CA ALA A 122 4.62 -11.48 -31.27
C ALA A 122 3.37 -12.36 -31.10
N ILE A 123 3.50 -13.55 -30.52
CA ILE A 123 2.37 -14.46 -30.31
C ILE A 123 1.66 -14.04 -29.02
N PRO A 124 0.35 -13.72 -29.05
CA PRO A 124 -0.40 -13.31 -27.87
C PRO A 124 -0.82 -14.53 -27.03
N ASN A 125 0.15 -15.24 -26.44
CA ASN A 125 -0.07 -16.48 -25.67
C ASN A 125 0.17 -16.33 -24.15
N LYS A 126 0.52 -15.13 -23.70
CA LYS A 126 0.73 -14.73 -22.30
C LYS A 126 0.61 -13.20 -22.22
N ASP A 127 0.36 -12.66 -21.03
CA ASP A 127 0.24 -11.21 -20.88
C ASP A 127 1.60 -10.51 -20.99
N PHE A 128 1.60 -9.36 -21.66
CA PHE A 128 2.78 -8.50 -21.70
C PHE A 128 2.83 -7.64 -20.44
N VAL A 129 3.87 -7.82 -19.64
CA VAL A 129 4.11 -7.05 -18.41
C VAL A 129 5.42 -6.31 -18.53
N LEU A 130 5.36 -4.98 -18.57
CA LEU A 130 6.51 -4.10 -18.54
C LEU A 130 6.74 -3.57 -17.12
N GLU A 131 7.99 -3.64 -16.67
CA GLU A 131 8.47 -3.02 -15.44
C GLU A 131 9.62 -2.06 -15.80
N TYR A 132 9.70 -0.97 -15.04
CA TYR A 132 10.81 -0.04 -15.11
C TYR A 132 10.96 0.65 -13.76
N ASP A 133 12.18 1.05 -13.46
CA ASP A 133 12.51 1.74 -12.24
C ASP A 133 12.69 3.24 -12.54
N VAL A 134 12.34 4.06 -11.56
CA VAL A 134 12.59 5.50 -11.56
C VAL A 134 13.06 5.89 -10.17
N GLY A 135 13.79 6.99 -10.06
CA GLY A 135 14.33 7.49 -8.80
C GLY A 135 15.85 7.44 -8.73
N GLY A 136 16.40 8.20 -7.78
CA GLY A 136 17.83 8.36 -7.56
C GLY A 136 18.20 8.29 -6.08
N ASP A 137 19.43 8.67 -5.80
CA ASP A 137 20.00 8.71 -4.45
C ASP A 137 19.44 9.90 -3.63
N GLU A 138 18.79 10.86 -4.29
CA GLU A 138 18.14 12.02 -3.69
C GLU A 138 16.62 12.01 -3.98
N PRO A 139 15.80 12.67 -3.13
CA PRO A 139 14.38 12.89 -3.42
C PRO A 139 14.20 13.67 -4.71
N GLN A 140 13.24 13.26 -5.54
CA GLN A 140 12.96 13.88 -6.83
C GLN A 140 11.50 14.34 -6.89
N PHE A 141 11.27 15.46 -7.57
CA PHE A 141 9.94 16.01 -7.78
C PHE A 141 9.73 16.27 -9.27
N THR A 142 8.55 15.96 -9.78
CA THR A 142 8.18 16.28 -11.16
C THR A 142 6.76 16.82 -11.22
N LEU A 143 6.52 17.73 -12.15
CA LEU A 143 5.25 18.43 -12.32
C LEU A 143 4.75 18.22 -13.75
N PHE A 144 3.63 17.53 -13.89
CA PHE A 144 2.91 17.46 -15.15
C PHE A 144 1.83 18.51 -15.17
N THR A 145 1.79 19.35 -16.20
CA THR A 145 0.74 20.37 -16.37
C THR A 145 -0.03 20.11 -17.64
N HIS A 146 -1.35 20.26 -17.59
CA HIS A 146 -2.21 20.19 -18.76
C HIS A 146 -3.18 21.37 -18.77
N LYS A 147 -3.21 22.12 -19.87
CA LYS A 147 -4.20 23.18 -20.11
C LYS A 147 -4.80 22.98 -21.49
N LYS A 148 -6.14 22.98 -21.57
CA LYS A 148 -6.83 22.99 -22.86
C LYS A 148 -6.69 24.38 -23.50
N PRO A 149 -6.48 24.49 -24.83
CA PRO A 149 -6.28 25.77 -25.51
C PRO A 149 -7.36 26.82 -25.23
N ASP A 150 -8.62 26.39 -25.10
CA ASP A 150 -9.78 27.27 -24.90
C ASP A 150 -10.29 27.31 -23.45
N SER A 151 -9.46 26.95 -22.46
CA SER A 151 -9.83 26.92 -21.05
C SER A 151 -8.95 27.85 -20.24
N ASP A 152 -9.56 28.65 -19.36
CA ASP A 152 -8.81 29.46 -18.38
C ASP A 152 -8.24 28.60 -17.24
N HIS A 153 -8.78 27.39 -17.06
CA HIS A 153 -8.33 26.43 -16.04
C HIS A 153 -7.41 25.36 -16.64
N GLY A 154 -6.39 25.00 -15.88
CA GLY A 154 -5.51 23.86 -16.15
C GLY A 154 -5.51 22.90 -14.96
N TYR A 155 -4.92 21.74 -15.18
CA TYR A 155 -4.70 20.71 -14.17
C TYR A 155 -3.21 20.47 -14.05
N PHE A 156 -2.77 20.08 -12.87
CA PHE A 156 -1.41 19.60 -12.67
C PHE A 156 -1.39 18.34 -11.81
N VAL A 157 -0.31 17.56 -11.96
CA VAL A 157 0.03 16.45 -11.09
C VAL A 157 1.46 16.69 -10.61
N LEU A 158 1.62 16.91 -9.30
CA LEU A 158 2.92 16.89 -8.65
C LEU A 158 3.18 15.47 -8.17
N ILE A 159 4.30 14.89 -8.59
CA ILE A 159 4.76 13.60 -8.09
C ILE A 159 6.04 13.86 -7.28
N ALA A 160 5.99 13.51 -6.00
CA ALA A 160 7.14 13.49 -5.11
C ALA A 160 7.61 12.03 -4.97
N GLN A 161 8.87 11.79 -5.27
CA GLN A 161 9.49 10.49 -5.14
C GLN A 161 10.60 10.55 -4.09
N PRO A 162 10.49 9.79 -2.98
CA PRO A 162 11.56 9.70 -2.00
C PRO A 162 12.79 8.97 -2.58
N GLN A 163 13.95 9.18 -1.96
CA GLN A 163 15.15 8.38 -2.27
C GLN A 163 14.91 6.90 -1.95
N LEU A 164 15.49 6.02 -2.76
CA LEU A 164 15.27 4.57 -2.66
C LEU A 164 15.98 3.94 -1.45
N THR A 165 17.13 4.51 -1.06
CA THR A 165 18.03 3.93 -0.05
C THR A 165 18.48 5.02 0.92
N PRO A 166 17.62 5.47 1.84
CA PRO A 166 18.01 6.47 2.81
C PRO A 166 19.05 5.95 3.79
N THR A 167 19.98 6.81 4.17
CA THR A 167 20.88 6.58 5.30
C THR A 167 20.12 6.69 6.61
N GLN A 168 20.68 6.14 7.68
CA GLN A 168 20.01 6.10 8.98
C GLN A 168 19.72 7.50 9.55
N ASP A 169 20.54 8.50 9.21
CA ASP A 169 20.39 9.89 9.66
C ASP A 169 19.32 10.66 8.88
N GLU A 170 18.95 10.19 7.68
CA GLU A 170 17.88 10.77 6.86
C GLU A 170 16.50 10.18 7.21
N ILE A 171 16.47 9.02 7.87
CA ILE A 171 15.24 8.40 8.33
C ILE A 171 14.74 9.13 9.58
N THR A 172 13.54 9.70 9.49
CA THR A 172 12.89 10.32 10.64
C THR A 172 12.54 9.23 11.67
N PRO A 173 13.01 9.33 12.93
CA PRO A 173 12.71 8.33 13.93
C PRO A 173 11.21 8.22 14.19
N LYS A 174 10.70 6.99 14.36
CA LYS A 174 9.29 6.74 14.62
C LYS A 174 9.03 6.17 16.02
N GLU A 175 7.81 6.37 16.50
CA GLU A 175 7.25 5.78 17.71
C GLU A 175 6.08 4.88 17.32
N MET A 176 6.24 3.59 17.57
CA MET A 176 5.23 2.55 17.26
C MET A 176 4.41 2.21 18.50
N ILE A 177 3.16 2.67 18.56
CA ILE A 177 2.22 2.34 19.63
C ILE A 177 1.29 1.23 19.16
N PHE A 178 1.44 0.03 19.69
CA PHE A 178 0.56 -1.09 19.39
C PHE A 178 -0.60 -1.12 20.37
N VAL A 179 -1.83 -1.17 19.85
CA VAL A 179 -3.07 -1.26 20.65
C VAL A 179 -3.75 -2.56 20.29
N VAL A 180 -3.63 -3.55 21.18
CA VAL A 180 -4.02 -4.93 20.88
C VAL A 180 -5.33 -5.30 21.54
N ASP A 181 -6.28 -5.75 20.75
CA ASP A 181 -7.49 -6.40 21.25
C ASP A 181 -7.13 -7.77 21.81
N SER A 182 -7.42 -7.95 23.09
CA SER A 182 -7.23 -9.21 23.84
C SER A 182 -8.55 -9.78 24.34
N SER A 183 -9.68 -9.42 23.71
CA SER A 183 -11.01 -9.92 24.05
C SER A 183 -11.17 -11.42 23.76
N GLY A 184 -12.29 -12.00 24.22
CA GLY A 184 -12.57 -13.43 24.06
C GLY A 184 -12.55 -13.92 22.61
N SER A 185 -13.01 -13.11 21.64
CA SER A 185 -13.05 -13.48 20.22
C SER A 185 -11.65 -13.54 19.57
N MET A 186 -10.66 -12.88 20.18
CA MET A 186 -9.26 -12.95 19.78
C MET A 186 -8.55 -14.24 20.22
N SER A 187 -9.22 -15.10 21.01
CA SER A 187 -8.63 -16.34 21.52
C SER A 187 -8.22 -17.32 20.41
N GLY A 188 -7.11 -18.02 20.60
CA GLY A 188 -6.62 -19.04 19.67
C GLY A 188 -5.81 -18.44 18.52
N GLU A 189 -6.23 -18.69 17.29
CA GLU A 189 -5.47 -18.30 16.09
C GLU A 189 -5.38 -16.77 15.89
N PRO A 190 -6.43 -15.95 16.11
CA PRO A 190 -6.33 -14.49 15.93
C PRO A 190 -5.21 -13.84 16.76
N ILE A 191 -5.12 -14.11 18.06
CA ILE A 191 -4.04 -13.57 18.90
C ILE A 191 -2.68 -14.12 18.47
N SER A 192 -2.59 -15.35 17.96
CA SER A 192 -1.35 -15.90 17.40
C SER A 192 -0.83 -15.06 16.23
N ARG A 193 -1.73 -14.62 15.34
CA ARG A 193 -1.41 -13.74 14.20
C ARG A 193 -0.99 -12.35 14.64
N VAL A 194 -1.67 -11.78 15.64
CA VAL A 194 -1.26 -10.51 16.26
C VAL A 194 0.16 -10.61 16.81
N LYS A 195 0.46 -11.67 17.58
CA LYS A 195 1.81 -11.90 18.11
C LYS A 195 2.86 -12.01 17.00
N GLN A 196 2.54 -12.67 15.89
CA GLN A 196 3.45 -12.76 14.73
C GLN A 196 3.75 -11.37 14.14
N ALA A 197 2.72 -10.57 13.89
CA ALA A 197 2.85 -9.21 13.36
C ALA A 197 3.69 -8.31 14.27
N MET A 198 3.39 -8.30 15.56
CA MET A 198 4.13 -7.48 16.53
C MET A 198 5.58 -7.93 16.68
N ARG A 199 5.86 -9.25 16.69
CA ARG A 199 7.24 -9.77 16.74
C ARG A 199 8.04 -9.33 15.52
N TYR A 200 7.45 -9.38 14.33
CA TYR A 200 8.12 -8.92 13.12
C TYR A 200 8.43 -7.42 13.21
N ALA A 201 7.44 -6.60 13.56
CA ALA A 201 7.63 -5.15 13.62
C ALA A 201 8.70 -4.75 14.65
N ILE A 202 8.66 -5.30 15.88
CA ILE A 202 9.64 -4.97 16.94
C ILE A 202 11.05 -5.39 16.54
N LYS A 203 11.22 -6.56 15.90
CA LYS A 203 12.53 -7.04 15.47
C LYS A 203 13.15 -6.23 14.35
N ASN A 204 12.34 -5.52 13.56
CA ASN A 204 12.80 -4.78 12.40
C ASN A 204 12.89 -3.26 12.64
N LEU A 205 12.52 -2.76 13.84
CA LEU A 205 12.63 -1.34 14.21
C LEU A 205 14.02 -0.76 13.90
N ASN A 206 14.03 0.49 13.47
CA ASN A 206 15.28 1.22 13.26
C ASN A 206 15.92 1.56 14.62
N PRO A 207 17.26 1.78 14.68
CA PRO A 207 17.98 1.99 15.93
C PRO A 207 17.45 3.14 16.79
N TYR A 208 16.92 4.18 16.16
CA TYR A 208 16.41 5.34 16.88
C TYR A 208 14.93 5.25 17.21
N ASP A 209 14.21 4.21 16.79
CA ASP A 209 12.77 4.09 17.03
C ASP A 209 12.44 3.77 18.49
N THR A 210 11.21 4.12 18.87
CA THR A 210 10.60 3.70 20.13
C THR A 210 9.37 2.84 19.86
N PHE A 211 8.99 2.01 20.83
CA PHE A 211 7.75 1.24 20.75
C PHE A 211 7.04 1.21 22.10
N TYR A 212 5.73 1.06 22.05
CA TYR A 212 4.90 0.92 23.24
C TYR A 212 3.76 -0.06 22.96
N LEU A 213 3.49 -0.97 23.90
CA LEU A 213 2.52 -2.05 23.72
C LEU A 213 1.41 -1.92 24.75
N PHE A 214 0.19 -1.82 24.25
CA PHE A 214 -1.04 -1.91 25.02
C PHE A 214 -1.82 -3.16 24.62
N SER A 215 -2.48 -3.77 25.59
CA SER A 215 -3.56 -4.71 25.36
C SER A 215 -4.82 -4.21 26.04
N PHE A 216 -5.98 -4.39 25.43
CA PHE A 216 -7.26 -4.06 26.03
C PHE A 216 -8.22 -5.25 25.96
N SER A 217 -9.03 -5.39 27.00
CA SER A 217 -10.22 -6.24 27.01
C SER A 217 -11.30 -5.52 27.81
N ASN A 218 -11.46 -5.83 29.10
CA ASN A 218 -12.26 -5.02 30.03
C ASN A 218 -11.50 -3.79 30.54
N GLU A 219 -10.18 -3.92 30.66
CA GLU A 219 -9.26 -2.87 31.09
C GLU A 219 -8.06 -2.80 30.14
N VAL A 220 -7.33 -1.69 30.20
CA VAL A 220 -6.10 -1.49 29.45
C VAL A 220 -4.91 -1.93 30.30
N SER A 221 -4.04 -2.74 29.72
CA SER A 221 -2.74 -3.13 30.27
C SER A 221 -1.65 -2.62 29.34
N ALA A 222 -0.54 -2.17 29.91
CA ALA A 222 0.61 -1.66 29.16
C ALA A 222 1.88 -2.42 29.54
N LEU A 223 2.81 -2.56 28.59
CA LEU A 223 4.13 -3.16 28.81
C LEU A 223 4.97 -2.41 29.87
N SER A 224 4.82 -1.08 29.92
CA SER A 224 5.64 -0.16 30.70
C SER A 224 4.86 1.12 31.01
N GLU A 225 5.43 2.04 31.80
CA GLU A 225 4.84 3.36 32.06
C GLU A 225 5.05 4.35 30.91
N THR A 226 6.15 4.17 30.15
CA THR A 226 6.55 5.03 29.02
C THR A 226 6.97 4.18 27.82
N PRO A 227 6.99 4.76 26.60
CA PRO A 227 7.56 4.12 25.42
C PRO A 227 9.01 3.66 25.65
N LEU A 228 9.35 2.50 25.09
CA LEU A 228 10.68 1.90 25.22
C LEU A 228 11.52 2.18 23.97
N ALA A 229 12.78 2.56 24.17
CA ALA A 229 13.76 2.65 23.08
C ALA A 229 14.11 1.26 22.52
N ASN A 230 14.44 1.20 21.23
CA ASN A 230 14.87 -0.01 20.52
C ASN A 230 16.28 -0.49 20.93
N THR A 231 16.40 -0.95 22.18
CA THR A 231 17.60 -1.62 22.71
C THR A 231 17.35 -3.13 22.82
N PRO A 232 18.37 -3.99 22.72
CA PRO A 232 18.20 -5.45 22.86
C PRO A 232 17.42 -5.88 24.11
N GLU A 233 17.66 -5.23 25.25
CA GLU A 233 17.00 -5.53 26.53
C GLU A 233 15.51 -5.19 26.50
N ASN A 234 15.16 -4.02 25.94
CA ASN A 234 13.76 -3.62 25.80
C ASN A 234 13.02 -4.45 24.75
N VAL A 235 13.67 -4.78 23.63
CA VAL A 235 13.12 -5.70 22.63
C VAL A 235 12.77 -7.03 23.30
N GLU A 236 13.65 -7.59 24.13
CA GLU A 236 13.35 -8.82 24.85
C GLU A 236 12.17 -8.67 25.83
N LYS A 237 12.06 -7.54 26.54
CA LYS A 237 10.88 -7.23 27.37
C LYS A 237 9.59 -7.18 26.55
N GLY A 238 9.62 -6.51 25.40
CA GLY A 238 8.48 -6.43 24.49
C GLY A 238 8.08 -7.81 23.95
N LEU A 239 9.05 -8.64 23.56
CA LEU A 239 8.81 -10.00 23.10
C LEU A 239 8.19 -10.89 24.19
N ARG A 240 8.61 -10.75 25.45
CA ARG A 240 7.98 -11.46 26.59
C ARG A 240 6.51 -11.05 26.75
N TYR A 241 6.23 -9.74 26.80
CA TYR A 241 4.87 -9.24 26.89
C TYR A 241 3.98 -9.73 25.75
N ILE A 242 4.48 -9.72 24.52
CA ILE A 242 3.76 -10.27 23.36
C ILE A 242 3.45 -11.75 23.55
N ASN A 243 4.42 -12.54 24.01
CA ASN A 243 4.23 -13.97 24.21
C ASN A 243 3.18 -14.27 25.29
N ASP A 244 3.05 -13.40 26.29
CA ASP A 244 2.10 -13.54 27.40
C ASP A 244 0.67 -13.06 27.05
N LEU A 245 0.48 -12.37 25.91
CA LEU A 245 -0.86 -11.96 25.46
C LEU A 245 -1.79 -13.17 25.32
N SER A 246 -3.01 -13.05 25.81
CA SER A 246 -4.04 -14.09 25.69
C SER A 246 -5.40 -13.44 25.48
N GLY A 247 -6.29 -14.12 24.74
CA GLY A 247 -7.65 -13.66 24.52
C GLY A 247 -8.56 -14.00 25.70
N GLY A 248 -9.37 -13.05 26.15
CA GLY A 248 -10.35 -13.21 27.22
C GLY A 248 -11.02 -11.90 27.62
N GLY A 249 -12.27 -11.98 28.11
CA GLY A 249 -13.04 -10.80 28.53
C GLY A 249 -13.81 -10.12 27.40
N GLY A 250 -14.30 -8.90 27.66
CA GLY A 250 -15.00 -8.04 26.71
C GLY A 250 -14.06 -7.17 25.88
N THR A 251 -14.62 -6.14 25.22
CA THR A 251 -13.92 -5.34 24.21
C THR A 251 -14.14 -3.84 24.45
N GLU A 252 -13.30 -3.23 25.28
CA GLU A 252 -13.32 -1.78 25.60
C GLU A 252 -12.35 -0.99 24.70
N MET A 253 -12.58 -1.03 23.38
CA MET A 253 -11.69 -0.43 22.38
C MET A 253 -11.48 1.08 22.59
N LEU A 254 -12.53 1.82 22.98
CA LEU A 254 -12.44 3.26 23.23
C LEU A 254 -11.42 3.59 24.33
N LYS A 255 -11.33 2.75 25.39
CA LYS A 255 -10.31 2.93 26.44
C LYS A 255 -8.91 2.73 25.87
N GLY A 256 -8.72 1.73 25.00
CA GLY A 256 -7.45 1.46 24.32
C GLY A 256 -7.01 2.62 23.44
N VAL A 257 -7.92 3.19 22.64
CA VAL A 257 -7.66 4.36 21.80
C VAL A 257 -7.27 5.58 22.65
N LYS A 258 -8.04 5.88 23.71
CA LYS A 258 -7.72 6.98 24.63
C LYS A 258 -6.36 6.81 25.31
N ALA A 259 -6.03 5.59 25.73
CA ALA A 259 -4.74 5.30 26.33
C ALA A 259 -3.58 5.54 25.37
N ALA A 260 -3.74 5.20 24.08
CA ALA A 260 -2.73 5.43 23.05
C ALA A 260 -2.48 6.93 22.79
N TYR A 261 -3.53 7.74 22.74
CA TYR A 261 -3.40 9.20 22.58
C TYR A 261 -2.91 9.90 23.85
N ALA A 262 -3.19 9.36 25.04
CA ALA A 262 -2.69 9.90 26.30
C ALA A 262 -1.16 9.72 26.49
N VAL A 263 -0.49 8.95 25.63
CA VAL A 263 0.96 8.74 25.69
C VAL A 263 1.68 10.05 25.38
N ARG A 264 2.39 10.58 26.38
CA ARG A 264 3.24 11.76 26.18
C ARG A 264 4.35 11.45 25.19
N GLN A 265 4.47 12.27 24.15
CA GLN A 265 5.54 12.14 23.18
C GLN A 265 6.85 12.70 23.73
N GLU A 266 7.92 11.93 23.64
CA GLU A 266 9.27 12.38 23.94
C GLU A 266 10.06 12.65 22.64
N GLY A 267 10.51 13.89 22.48
CA GLY A 267 11.27 14.31 21.31
C GLY A 267 10.42 14.48 20.05
N LYS A 268 11.10 14.68 18.92
CA LYS A 268 10.46 14.81 17.60
C LYS A 268 10.48 13.45 16.92
N ARG A 269 9.32 12.78 16.87
CA ARG A 269 9.16 11.46 16.25
C ARG A 269 7.89 11.42 15.43
N LEU A 270 7.87 10.63 14.37
CA LEU A 270 6.59 10.27 13.75
C LEU A 270 5.87 9.26 14.64
N ARG A 271 4.58 9.47 14.92
CA ARG A 271 3.82 8.56 15.76
C ARG A 271 2.89 7.70 14.93
N TYR A 272 3.01 6.38 15.09
CA TYR A 272 2.13 5.40 14.46
C TYR A 272 1.39 4.63 15.54
N ILE A 273 0.07 4.78 15.59
CA ILE A 273 -0.81 3.96 16.42
C ILE A 273 -1.29 2.80 15.57
N VAL A 274 -1.04 1.56 15.99
CA VAL A 274 -1.38 0.35 15.25
C VAL A 274 -2.38 -0.46 16.07
N MET A 275 -3.66 -0.36 15.70
CA MET A 275 -4.75 -1.12 16.28
C MET A 275 -4.80 -2.53 15.67
N LEU A 276 -4.88 -3.58 16.49
CA LEU A 276 -5.06 -4.97 16.02
C LEU A 276 -6.29 -5.58 16.69
N THR A 277 -7.35 -5.84 15.92
CA THR A 277 -8.67 -6.27 16.43
C THR A 277 -9.44 -7.04 15.36
N ASP A 278 -10.41 -7.85 15.77
CA ASP A 278 -11.44 -8.40 14.88
C ASP A 278 -12.63 -7.43 14.67
N GLY A 279 -12.69 -6.34 15.44
CA GLY A 279 -13.65 -5.24 15.26
C GLY A 279 -15.07 -5.55 15.73
N TYR A 280 -15.26 -6.59 16.56
CA TYR A 280 -16.59 -6.94 17.09
C TYR A 280 -17.00 -6.03 18.25
N ILE A 281 -17.44 -4.82 17.93
CA ILE A 281 -17.90 -3.80 18.88
C ILE A 281 -19.19 -3.10 18.42
N GLY A 282 -19.85 -2.38 19.33
CA GLY A 282 -21.11 -1.67 19.05
C GLY A 282 -21.07 -0.14 19.18
N ASN A 283 -19.92 0.45 19.54
CA ASN A 283 -19.75 1.88 19.80
C ASN A 283 -18.81 2.56 18.80
N GLU A 284 -18.95 2.23 17.52
CA GLU A 284 -18.11 2.69 16.41
C GLU A 284 -18.04 4.22 16.33
N ASP A 285 -19.18 4.92 16.39
CA ASP A 285 -19.24 6.39 16.28
C ASP A 285 -18.38 7.10 17.32
N GLN A 286 -18.35 6.60 18.56
CA GLN A 286 -17.56 7.20 19.64
C GLN A 286 -16.06 7.02 19.43
N ILE A 287 -15.67 5.87 18.86
CA ILE A 287 -14.25 5.57 18.57
C ILE A 287 -13.77 6.41 17.40
N LEU A 288 -14.57 6.52 16.34
CA LEU A 288 -14.23 7.37 15.19
C LEU A 288 -14.16 8.84 15.59
N ALA A 289 -15.11 9.33 16.41
CA ALA A 289 -15.08 10.69 16.93
C ALA A 289 -13.85 10.96 17.82
N GLU A 290 -13.45 10.00 18.65
CA GLU A 290 -12.24 10.11 19.46
C GLU A 290 -11.00 10.22 18.59
N ILE A 291 -10.83 9.34 17.59
CA ILE A 291 -9.67 9.39 16.68
C ILE A 291 -9.65 10.73 15.94
N GLN A 292 -10.79 11.14 15.36
CA GLN A 292 -10.89 12.40 14.59
C GLN A 292 -10.55 13.63 15.45
N ALA A 293 -10.95 13.65 16.72
CA ALA A 293 -10.66 14.78 17.61
C ALA A 293 -9.17 15.05 17.79
N HIS A 294 -8.32 14.01 17.72
CA HIS A 294 -6.85 14.14 17.78
C HIS A 294 -6.21 14.49 16.41
N GLN A 295 -6.99 14.53 15.34
CA GLN A 295 -6.52 14.88 13.99
C GLN A 295 -6.83 16.35 13.63
N ASP A 296 -7.83 16.93 14.30
CA ASP A 296 -8.33 18.28 14.05
C ASP A 296 -7.58 19.37 14.86
N ASP A 297 -6.57 19.01 15.65
CA ASP A 297 -5.83 19.98 16.48
C ASP A 297 -4.98 20.94 15.62
N GLU A 298 -4.96 22.21 15.99
CA GLU A 298 -4.27 23.26 15.25
C GLU A 298 -2.74 23.11 15.37
N ARG A 299 -2.02 23.43 14.29
CA ARG A 299 -0.55 23.36 14.23
C ARG A 299 0.09 24.32 15.24
N VAL A 300 0.60 23.81 16.35
CA VAL A 300 1.42 24.59 17.29
C VAL A 300 2.88 24.51 16.84
N PHE A 301 3.44 25.62 16.35
CA PHE A 301 4.83 25.73 15.82
C PHE A 301 5.15 24.86 14.58
N GLY A 302 4.15 24.61 13.71
CA GLY A 302 4.36 23.89 12.45
C GLY A 302 4.55 22.38 12.60
N PHE A 303 4.31 21.84 13.80
CA PHE A 303 4.21 20.41 14.09
C PHE A 303 2.87 20.18 14.78
N TRP A 304 2.22 19.04 14.56
CA TRP A 304 1.01 18.71 15.30
C TRP A 304 1.41 18.07 16.63
N GLN A 305 0.85 18.57 17.73
CA GLN A 305 1.18 18.10 19.07
C GLN A 305 0.71 16.64 19.27
N ASP A 306 -0.30 16.22 18.50
CA ASP A 306 -0.89 14.88 18.48
C ASP A 306 -0.87 14.24 17.07
N ASP A 307 0.15 14.51 16.23
CA ASP A 307 0.25 13.97 14.84
C ASP A 307 0.50 12.45 14.80
N ALA A 308 -0.52 11.66 15.13
CA ALA A 308 -0.47 10.21 15.06
C ALA A 308 -1.21 9.71 13.82
N GLN A 309 -0.50 8.93 12.99
CA GLN A 309 -1.17 8.13 11.97
C GLN A 309 -1.74 6.87 12.62
N PHE A 310 -3.01 6.62 12.40
CA PHE A 310 -3.72 5.46 12.95
C PHE A 310 -3.83 4.38 11.89
N PHE A 311 -3.15 3.27 12.10
CA PHE A 311 -3.23 2.06 11.28
C PHE A 311 -4.10 1.03 11.98
N SER A 312 -4.83 0.26 11.19
CA SER A 312 -5.77 -0.73 11.71
C SER A 312 -5.61 -2.08 11.02
N PHE A 313 -5.43 -3.12 11.81
CA PHE A 313 -5.37 -4.50 11.36
C PHE A 313 -6.65 -5.23 11.74
N GLY A 314 -7.44 -5.58 10.73
CA GLY A 314 -8.56 -6.51 10.87
C GLY A 314 -8.06 -7.95 10.93
N ILE A 315 -8.29 -8.63 12.04
CA ILE A 315 -7.81 -10.00 12.27
C ILE A 315 -8.97 -10.98 12.11
N GLY A 316 -8.70 -12.14 11.50
CA GLY A 316 -9.68 -13.21 11.40
C GLY A 316 -10.36 -13.29 10.03
N SER A 317 -11.39 -14.13 9.94
CA SER A 317 -12.08 -14.40 8.66
C SER A 317 -13.18 -13.39 8.32
N SER A 318 -13.66 -12.61 9.29
CA SER A 318 -14.80 -11.70 9.10
C SER A 318 -14.71 -10.47 10.00
N PRO A 319 -13.59 -9.73 10.01
CA PRO A 319 -13.50 -8.53 10.81
C PRO A 319 -14.49 -7.46 10.32
N ASN A 320 -14.88 -6.55 11.20
CA ASN A 320 -15.72 -5.41 10.83
C ASN A 320 -14.95 -4.44 9.91
N ARG A 321 -14.99 -4.70 8.61
CA ARG A 321 -14.21 -3.95 7.60
C ARG A 321 -14.52 -2.46 7.61
N PHE A 322 -15.80 -2.10 7.78
CA PHE A 322 -16.22 -0.70 7.84
C PHE A 322 -15.48 0.02 8.95
N LEU A 323 -15.54 -0.49 10.19
CA LEU A 323 -14.86 0.11 11.33
C LEU A 323 -13.33 0.19 11.11
N ILE A 324 -12.71 -0.90 10.65
CA ILE A 324 -11.26 -0.95 10.37
C ILE A 324 -10.87 0.13 9.36
N GLU A 325 -11.54 0.20 8.22
CA GLU A 325 -11.25 1.19 7.18
C GLU A 325 -11.52 2.62 7.63
N GLN A 326 -12.60 2.85 8.38
CA GLN A 326 -12.93 4.19 8.88
C GLN A 326 -11.91 4.67 9.92
N MET A 327 -11.48 3.83 10.87
CA MET A 327 -10.44 4.19 11.85
C MET A 327 -9.14 4.60 11.16
N ALA A 328 -8.69 3.83 10.17
CA ALA A 328 -7.52 4.18 9.39
C ALA A 328 -7.71 5.47 8.58
N GLY A 329 -8.87 5.63 7.94
CA GLY A 329 -9.19 6.78 7.12
C GLY A 329 -9.20 8.09 7.91
N VAL A 330 -9.94 8.14 9.03
CA VAL A 330 -9.99 9.34 9.88
C VAL A 330 -8.63 9.62 10.53
N GLY A 331 -7.90 8.57 10.90
CA GLY A 331 -6.56 8.69 11.48
C GLY A 331 -5.41 8.83 10.47
N ARG A 332 -5.68 9.14 9.19
CA ARG A 332 -4.66 9.35 8.13
C ARG A 332 -3.67 8.18 7.93
N GLY A 333 -4.05 6.97 8.30
CA GLY A 333 -3.27 5.75 8.09
C GLY A 333 -3.88 4.81 7.06
N LEU A 334 -3.58 3.52 7.18
CA LEU A 334 -4.03 2.46 6.27
C LEU A 334 -4.60 1.26 7.02
N ALA A 335 -5.55 0.59 6.38
CA ALA A 335 -6.14 -0.65 6.85
C ALA A 335 -5.44 -1.88 6.25
N PHE A 336 -5.21 -2.89 7.08
CA PHE A 336 -4.61 -4.17 6.71
C PHE A 336 -5.47 -5.32 7.23
N TYR A 337 -5.36 -6.49 6.61
CA TYR A 337 -6.13 -7.67 6.98
C TYR A 337 -5.24 -8.88 7.15
N LEU A 338 -5.29 -9.52 8.32
CA LEU A 338 -4.61 -10.78 8.59
C LEU A 338 -5.64 -11.91 8.61
N ASN A 339 -5.82 -12.51 7.44
CA ASN A 339 -6.65 -13.70 7.27
C ASN A 339 -5.97 -14.92 7.92
N LEU A 340 -6.77 -15.82 8.49
CA LEU A 340 -6.27 -17.00 9.21
C LEU A 340 -5.69 -18.09 8.28
N THR A 341 -6.05 -18.05 6.99
CA THR A 341 -5.72 -19.07 5.99
C THR A 341 -4.63 -18.66 5.02
N GLU A 342 -4.19 -17.39 5.06
CA GLU A 342 -3.24 -16.83 4.11
C GLU A 342 -1.85 -16.64 4.74
N ASP A 343 -0.86 -16.44 3.89
CA ASP A 343 0.50 -16.10 4.30
C ASP A 343 0.52 -14.69 4.93
N SER A 344 0.39 -14.66 6.25
CA SER A 344 0.42 -13.43 7.04
C SER A 344 1.77 -12.73 6.98
N ASP A 345 2.87 -13.46 6.73
CA ASP A 345 4.21 -12.86 6.75
C ASP A 345 4.35 -11.79 5.67
N LYS A 346 3.77 -12.01 4.49
CA LYS A 346 3.77 -11.03 3.40
C LYS A 346 3.01 -9.76 3.76
N VAL A 347 1.82 -9.88 4.35
CA VAL A 347 1.02 -8.69 4.72
C VAL A 347 1.74 -7.89 5.80
N ILE A 348 2.35 -8.59 6.76
CA ILE A 348 3.12 -7.98 7.84
C ILE A 348 4.37 -7.28 7.30
N SER A 349 5.12 -7.92 6.39
CA SER A 349 6.29 -7.30 5.75
C SER A 349 5.89 -6.11 4.88
N ASP A 350 4.86 -6.24 4.06
CA ASP A 350 4.36 -5.17 3.18
C ASP A 350 3.93 -3.94 4.00
N PHE A 351 3.25 -4.15 5.14
CA PHE A 351 2.94 -3.07 6.08
C PHE A 351 4.21 -2.43 6.63
N TYR A 352 5.12 -3.24 7.19
CA TYR A 352 6.30 -2.72 7.85
C TYR A 352 7.19 -1.94 6.88
N GLU A 353 7.45 -2.47 5.69
CA GLU A 353 8.27 -1.84 4.66
C GLU A 353 7.71 -0.48 4.23
N ARG A 354 6.39 -0.31 4.20
CA ARG A 354 5.74 0.98 3.87
C ARG A 354 5.99 2.06 4.91
N ILE A 355 6.12 1.69 6.18
CA ILE A 355 6.24 2.64 7.30
C ILE A 355 7.65 2.68 7.88
N ALA A 356 8.55 1.79 7.42
CA ALA A 356 9.87 1.59 8.01
C ALA A 356 10.71 2.87 7.94
N ASN A 357 10.75 3.51 6.77
CA ASN A 357 11.74 4.54 6.44
C ASN A 357 11.08 5.84 5.97
N PRO A 358 10.42 6.59 6.87
CA PRO A 358 9.90 7.91 6.53
C PRO A 358 11.05 8.89 6.32
N VAL A 359 11.14 9.44 5.10
CA VAL A 359 12.20 10.38 4.69
C VAL A 359 11.66 11.78 4.35
N LEU A 360 10.35 11.91 4.17
CA LEU A 360 9.66 13.18 3.94
C LEU A 360 8.44 13.22 4.84
N THR A 361 8.35 14.24 5.70
CA THR A 361 7.24 14.47 6.63
C THR A 361 6.70 15.89 6.46
N ASP A 362 5.49 16.15 6.94
CA ASP A 362 4.90 17.50 6.99
C ASP A 362 4.87 18.24 5.64
N ILE A 363 4.76 17.48 4.54
CA ILE A 363 4.82 18.01 3.18
C ILE A 363 3.69 19.01 2.99
N THR A 364 4.05 20.26 2.74
CA THR A 364 3.11 21.35 2.45
C THR A 364 3.36 21.86 1.03
N ILE A 365 2.30 21.96 0.25
CA ILE A 365 2.31 22.61 -1.07
C ILE A 365 1.75 24.02 -0.85
N LEU A 366 2.61 25.04 -0.99
CA LEU A 366 2.28 26.44 -0.75
C LEU A 366 1.78 27.15 -2.02
#